data_AF-A0A0Q9NYS5-F1
#
_entry.id   AF-A0A0Q9NYS5-F1
#
_cell.length_a   1.000
_cell.length_b   1.000
_cell.length_c   1.000
_cell.angle_alpha   90.00
_cell.angle_beta   90.00
_cell.angle_gamma   90.00
#
_symmetry.space_group_name_H-M   'P 1'
#
loop_
_entity.id
_entity.type
_entity.pdbx_description
1 polymer ?
#
loop_
_entity_poly.entity_id
_entity_poly.type
_entity_poly.pdbx_seq_one_letter_code
_entity_poly.pdbx_strand_id
1 'polypeptide(L)' 'MSGPATITGTTLTVRDIVIGASGCIDGDLGEQQQWVLEFLHRPIEQTFSNGTLTWKSGNDTLNFRSE' A
#
# COMPACT_ATOMS: atom_id res chain seq x y z
N MET A 1 5.40 9.36 -0.71
CA MET A 1 5.54 8.34 0.34
C MET A 1 6.54 7.31 -0.13
N SER A 2 7.48 6.90 0.72
CA SER A 2 8.50 5.91 0.36
C SER A 2 9.03 5.20 1.60
N GLY A 3 9.39 3.93 1.47
CA GLY A 3 10.06 3.16 2.52
C GLY A 3 10.68 1.88 1.95
N PRO A 4 11.64 1.26 2.64
CA PRO A 4 12.16 -0.04 2.27
C PRO A 4 11.05 -1.09 2.22
N ALA A 5 11.02 -1.85 1.11
CA ALA A 5 10.11 -2.95 0.90
C ALA A 5 10.88 -4.27 0.84
N THR A 6 10.36 -5.32 1.47
CA THR A 6 10.88 -6.68 1.40
C THR A 6 9.77 -7.62 0.98
N ILE A 7 10.07 -8.53 0.04
CA ILE A 7 9.18 -9.60 -0.37
C ILE A 7 9.76 -10.92 0.11
N THR A 8 8.98 -11.65 0.91
CA THR A 8 9.32 -13.00 1.38
C THR A 8 8.19 -13.93 0.97
N GLY A 9 8.45 -14.81 0.01
CA GLY A 9 7.38 -15.61 -0.62
C GLY A 9 6.38 -14.71 -1.34
N THR A 10 5.11 -14.79 -0.96
CA THR A 10 4.04 -13.92 -1.46
C THR A 10 3.73 -12.75 -0.53
N THR A 11 4.48 -12.57 0.55
CA THR A 11 4.24 -11.50 1.53
C THR A 11 5.15 -10.31 1.28
N LEU A 12 4.55 -9.15 1.02
CA LEU A 12 5.19 -7.84 1.04
C LEU A 12 5.12 -7.24 2.44
N THR A 13 6.24 -6.71 2.91
CA THR A 13 6.33 -5.88 4.11
C THR A 13 7.03 -4.57 3.75
N VAL A 14 6.46 -3.45 4.17
CA VAL A 14 7.09 -2.12 4.04
C VAL A 14 7.45 -1.62 5.43
N ARG A 15 8.64 -1.04 5.58
CA ARG A 15 9.11 -0.47 6.85
C ARG A 15 9.51 0.98 6.66
N ASP A 16 9.66 1.69 7.77
CA ASP A 16 10.22 3.05 7.83
C ASP A 16 9.62 3.99 6.79
N ILE A 17 8.29 3.98 6.69
CA ILE A 17 7.57 4.76 5.67
C ILE A 17 7.69 6.24 6.00
N VAL A 18 8.32 6.98 5.10
CA VAL A 18 8.43 8.43 5.17
C VAL A 18 7.38 9.08 4.29
N ILE A 19 6.69 10.06 4.86
CA ILE A 19 5.68 10.88 4.20
C ILE A 19 6.31 12.26 3.95
N GLY A 20 6.20 12.78 2.73
CA GLY A 20 6.68 14.12 2.42
C GLY A 20 5.80 15.20 3.05
N ALA A 21 6.23 16.46 3.01
CA ALA A 21 5.44 17.58 3.52
C ALA A 21 4.09 17.68 2.78
N SER A 22 3.01 17.42 3.51
CA SER A 22 1.63 17.47 3.03
C SER A 22 0.98 18.79 3.44
N GLY A 23 1.29 19.87 2.71
CA GLY A 23 0.91 21.24 3.09
C GLY A 23 -0.50 21.69 2.70
N CYS A 24 -1.14 21.07 1.71
CA CYS A 24 -2.47 21.42 1.21
C CYS A 24 -3.20 20.18 0.70
N ILE A 25 -3.45 19.21 1.57
CA ILE A 25 -4.24 18.03 1.17
C ILE A 25 -5.69 18.30 1.53
N ASP A 26 -6.58 18.32 0.54
CA ASP A 26 -8.03 18.35 0.76
C ASP A 26 -8.44 17.20 1.68
N GLY A 27 -9.43 17.40 2.55
CA GLY A 27 -9.78 16.45 3.64
C GLY A 27 -9.84 14.98 3.18
N ASP A 28 -10.54 14.72 2.07
CA ASP A 28 -10.71 13.38 1.50
C ASP A 28 -9.39 12.74 1.04
N LEU A 29 -8.48 13.54 0.45
CA LEU A 29 -7.17 13.05 0.02
C LEU A 29 -6.26 12.77 1.23
N GLY A 30 -6.46 13.48 2.34
CA GLY A 30 -5.73 13.26 3.59
C GLY A 30 -6.14 11.95 4.25
N GLU A 31 -7.45 11.68 4.31
CA GLU A 31 -8.01 10.43 4.81
C GLU A 31 -7.56 9.23 3.96
N GLN A 32 -7.56 9.37 2.63
CA GLN A 32 -7.05 8.32 1.74
C GLN A 32 -5.57 8.04 1.98
N GLN A 33 -4.74 9.08 2.14
CA GLN A 33 -3.32 8.91 2.42
C GLN A 33 -3.09 8.18 3.75
N GLN A 34 -3.84 8.56 4.79
CA GLN A 34 -3.79 7.91 6.11
C GLN A 34 -4.19 6.43 6.02
N TRP A 35 -5.27 6.12 5.30
CA TRP A 35 -5.69 4.74 5.08
C TRP A 35 -4.62 3.92 4.34
N VAL A 36 -3.99 4.47 3.29
CA VAL A 36 -2.89 3.78 2.58
C VAL A 36 -1.72 3.50 3.52
N LEU A 37 -1.37 4.42 4.42
CA LEU A 37 -0.31 4.21 5.41
C LEU A 37 -0.62 3.05 6.34
N GLU A 38 -1.85 3.01 6.88
CA GLU A 38 -2.31 1.92 7.74
C GLU A 38 -2.37 0.59 7.02
N PHE A 39 -2.71 0.59 5.72
CA PHE A 39 -2.61 -0.60 4.86
C PHE A 39 -1.16 -1.08 4.74
N LEU A 40 -0.22 -0.19 4.45
CA LEU A 40 1.19 -0.54 4.22
C LEU A 40 1.96 -0.97 5.48
N HIS A 41 1.50 -0.57 6.67
CA HIS A 41 2.08 -1.00 7.96
C HIS A 41 1.79 -2.46 8.30
N ARG A 42 0.84 -3.09 7.60
CA ARG A 42 0.48 -4.50 7.81
C ARG A 42 1.22 -5.38 6.80
N PRO A 43 1.46 -6.67 7.11
CA PRO A 43 1.86 -7.62 6.08
C PRO A 43 0.81 -7.68 4.97
N ILE A 44 1.28 -7.69 3.72
CA ILE A 44 0.44 -7.69 2.54
C ILE A 44 0.69 -8.98 1.77
N GLU A 45 -0.36 -9.78 1.58
CA GLU A 45 -0.32 -10.91 0.65
C GLU A 45 -0.47 -10.39 -0.78
N GLN A 46 0.46 -10.79 -1.65
CA GLN A 46 0.48 -10.41 -3.05
C GLN A 46 0.12 -11.61 -3.92
N THR A 47 -0.83 -11.42 -4.83
CA THR A 47 -1.16 -12.37 -5.89
C THR A 47 -1.14 -11.66 -7.22
N PHE A 48 -0.51 -12.25 -8.23
CA PHE A 48 -0.60 -11.76 -9.61
C PHE A 48 -1.37 -12.77 -10.45
N SER A 49 -2.52 -12.34 -11.00
CA SER A 49 -3.35 -13.20 -11.84
C SER A 49 -4.07 -12.37 -12.90
N ASN A 50 -4.19 -12.89 -14.12
CA ASN A 50 -4.91 -12.26 -15.22
C ASN A 50 -4.52 -10.77 -15.45
N GLY A 51 -3.23 -10.46 -15.38
CA GLY A 51 -2.71 -9.08 -15.56
C GLY A 51 -3.01 -8.11 -14.40
N THR A 52 -3.56 -8.61 -13.30
CA THR A 52 -3.88 -7.81 -12.10
C THR A 52 -3.02 -8.28 -10.92
N LEU A 53 -2.31 -7.32 -10.31
CA LEU A 53 -1.66 -7.49 -9.02
C LEU A 53 -2.65 -7.14 -7.92
N THR A 54 -2.99 -8.12 -7.10
CA THR A 54 -3.86 -7.96 -5.94
C THR A 54 -3.02 -7.97 -4.67
N TRP A 55 -3.18 -6.94 -3.86
CA TRP A 55 -2.61 -6.81 -2.52
C TRP A 55 -3.73 -6.95 -1.51
N LYS A 56 -3.59 -7.91 -0.58
CA LYS A 56 -4.57 -8.16 0.46
C LYS A 56 -3.94 -8.01 1.84
N SER A 57 -4.62 -7.29 2.73
CA SER A 57 -4.24 -7.22 4.14
C SER A 57 -5.47 -7.18 5.03
N GLY A 58 -5.73 -8.27 5.76
CA GLY A 58 -6.98 -8.45 6.50
C GLY A 58 -8.19 -8.45 5.57
N ASN A 59 -9.11 -7.49 5.79
CA ASN A 59 -10.30 -7.29 4.97
C ASN A 59 -10.08 -6.30 3.81
N ASP A 60 -8.94 -5.61 3.78
CA ASP A 60 -8.64 -4.61 2.77
C ASP A 60 -7.99 -5.25 1.54
N THR A 61 -8.31 -4.72 0.36
CA THR A 61 -7.77 -5.20 -0.92
C THR A 61 -7.50 -4.04 -1.87
N LEU A 62 -6.32 -4.05 -2.48
CA LEU A 62 -5.93 -3.14 -3.56
C LEU A 62 -5.65 -3.95 -4.83
N ASN A 63 -6.09 -3.44 -5.98
CA ASN A 63 -5.87 -4.06 -7.28
C ASN A 63 -5.15 -3.09 -8.21
N PHE A 64 -4.03 -3.53 -8.76
CA PHE A 64 -3.23 -2.77 -9.71
C PHE A 64 -3.23 -3.51 -11.04
N ARG A 65 -3.62 -2.83 -12.11
CA ARG A 65 -3.52 -3.36 -13.47
C ARG A 65 -2.28 -2.75 -14.12
N SER A 66 -1.54 -3.53 -14.88
CA SER A 66 -0.56 -2.96 -15.81
C SER A 66 -1.32 -2.27 -16.93
N GLU A 67 -0.99 -1.01 -17.21
CA GLU A 67 -1.47 -0.29 -18.41
C GLU A 67 -0.99 -0.94 -19.71
#